data_AF-C3PJP3-F1
#
_entry.id   AF-C3PJP3-F1
#
_cell.length_a   1.000
_cell.length_b   1.000
_cell.length_c   1.000
_cell.angle_alpha   90.00
_cell.angle_beta   90.00
_cell.angle_gamma   90.00
#
_symmetry.space_group_name_H-M   'P 1'
#
loop_
_entity.id
_entity.type
_entity.pdbx_description
1 polymer ?
#
loop_
_entity_poly.entity_id
_entity_poly.type
_entity_poly.pdbx_seq_one_letter_code
_entity_poly.pdbx_strand_id
1 'polypeptide(L)'
;MGGAFSYASFSRANGRAGGWGVGQKAGDITQEELAELVSFVPTSLNNGTTIPDFPSAQQRAELVRRTAVFALTPEAEKWVTMVSVPAGLDATGRGGNVFTYTSISRTGTPPAPATVLFSPDIPAPFSIYEVDKVQIPEKISARGPLHSDVLLEEFLDGEFRYPEKLPAPFKAVAPNPNPSFNRALVSAMATVLNSRNGLVILVAPDNQAALWIAATAREVGEDGFGFSTFEKAAAINEFPLSTSTMLVVPPSEKQRLAETAIPGNPVVFALDEALPDVSSYAENAAEEAESAAPEPQQEQAEQRTVTTPIAEENAATGSEPAQRDAQSFDDSWGQDSADFGAPIADSSPFALPGHGPAGTPPNPLDAPEPNTAQENPFATKAEAAPATASGGNANVPGLSAEEWHRLKEFDPRWWIEHLDTHRGRSIQLAYLDKNSLGEGLDKLLMSAIVASWVFYFPRDFNLLAEDALQPWEDRELEHIGYLTATHFAGIIALDHCERYATGRVAMLLDGTTQLLAERSAPMQQRPGPSYFEPNTAWQHRGAALGEHGRNMGFHGR
;
A
#
# COMPACT_ATOMS: atom_id res chain seq x y z
N MET A 1 5.78 -20.63 -21.59
CA MET A 1 4.82 -19.53 -21.82
C MET A 1 3.81 -19.56 -20.70
N GLY A 2 3.44 -18.40 -20.15
CA GLY A 2 2.50 -18.25 -19.03
C GLY A 2 1.27 -17.46 -19.46
N GLY A 3 0.36 -17.22 -18.53
CA GLY A 3 -0.80 -16.34 -18.76
C GLY A 3 -1.16 -15.60 -17.49
N ALA A 4 -1.85 -14.48 -17.63
CA ALA A 4 -2.28 -13.65 -16.52
C ALA A 4 -3.70 -13.13 -16.72
N PHE A 5 -4.40 -12.84 -15.63
CA PHE A 5 -5.71 -12.17 -15.66
C PHE A 5 -5.92 -11.29 -14.44
N SER A 6 -6.85 -10.34 -14.55
CA SER A 6 -7.37 -9.58 -13.41
C SER A 6 -8.79 -10.00 -13.05
N TYR A 7 -9.12 -9.90 -11.77
CA TYR A 7 -10.47 -10.11 -11.25
C TYR A 7 -10.78 -9.05 -10.20
N ALA A 8 -11.97 -8.44 -10.30
CA ALA A 8 -12.45 -7.39 -9.42
C ALA A 8 -13.95 -7.15 -9.66
N SER A 9 -14.54 -6.23 -8.91
CA SER A 9 -15.80 -5.58 -9.30
C SER A 9 -15.53 -4.44 -10.29
N PHE A 10 -16.12 -4.50 -11.48
CA PHE A 10 -15.93 -3.55 -12.57
C PHE A 10 -17.22 -2.78 -12.88
N SER A 11 -17.09 -1.56 -13.40
CA SER A 11 -18.27 -0.80 -13.81
C SER A 11 -18.96 -1.42 -15.02
N ARG A 12 -20.19 -0.96 -15.26
CA ARG A 12 -20.94 -1.33 -16.46
C ARG A 12 -20.41 -0.50 -17.64
N ALA A 13 -19.68 -1.13 -18.55
CA ALA A 13 -19.18 -0.48 -19.76
C ALA A 13 -19.07 -1.46 -20.94
N ASN A 14 -19.23 -0.97 -22.18
CA ASN A 14 -18.93 -1.69 -23.43
C ASN A 14 -19.43 -3.14 -23.51
N GLY A 15 -20.71 -3.37 -23.21
CA GLY A 15 -21.32 -4.71 -23.28
C GLY A 15 -20.98 -5.64 -22.12
N ARG A 16 -20.19 -5.18 -21.13
CA ARG A 16 -19.96 -5.89 -19.87
C ARG A 16 -21.09 -5.60 -18.87
N ALA A 17 -21.65 -6.65 -18.27
CA ALA A 17 -22.47 -6.50 -17.08
C ALA A 17 -21.57 -6.06 -15.93
N GLY A 18 -21.91 -4.95 -15.27
CA GLY A 18 -21.15 -4.47 -14.10
C GLY A 18 -21.17 -5.49 -12.97
N GLY A 19 -20.18 -5.42 -12.08
CA GLY A 19 -20.00 -6.33 -10.95
C GLY A 19 -18.76 -7.19 -11.05
N TRP A 20 -18.71 -8.23 -10.23
CA TRP A 20 -17.55 -9.11 -10.10
C TRP A 20 -17.33 -9.97 -11.34
N GLY A 21 -16.09 -10.03 -11.81
CA GLY A 21 -15.71 -10.91 -12.90
C GLY A 21 -14.29 -10.68 -13.39
N VAL A 22 -13.90 -11.46 -14.40
CA VAL A 22 -12.59 -11.34 -15.04
C VAL A 22 -12.52 -10.06 -15.88
N GLY A 23 -11.48 -9.26 -15.67
CA GLY A 23 -11.15 -8.08 -16.44
C GLY A 23 -10.27 -8.39 -17.63
N GLN A 24 -9.03 -7.91 -17.60
CA GLN A 24 -8.07 -8.16 -18.66
C GLN A 24 -7.50 -9.58 -18.54
N LYS A 25 -7.12 -10.15 -19.68
CA LYS A 25 -6.30 -11.35 -19.79
C LYS A 25 -5.08 -11.01 -20.64
N ALA A 26 -3.94 -11.63 -20.33
CA ALA A 26 -2.70 -11.51 -21.07
C ALA A 26 -2.04 -12.90 -21.20
N GLY A 27 -1.34 -13.15 -22.31
CA GLY A 27 -0.72 -14.46 -22.57
C GLY A 27 -1.71 -15.62 -22.70
N ASP A 28 -1.20 -16.83 -22.47
CA ASP A 28 -1.90 -18.08 -22.71
C ASP A 28 -2.46 -18.69 -21.42
N ILE A 29 -3.72 -18.37 -21.13
CA ILE A 29 -4.53 -18.98 -20.05
C ILE A 29 -5.76 -19.68 -20.64
N THR A 30 -5.95 -20.95 -20.31
CA THR A 30 -7.13 -21.68 -20.81
C THR A 30 -8.39 -21.28 -20.03
N GLN A 31 -9.57 -21.60 -20.58
CA GLN A 31 -10.83 -21.28 -19.92
C GLN A 31 -11.05 -22.13 -18.66
N GLU A 32 -10.55 -23.36 -18.65
CA GLU A 32 -10.56 -24.27 -17.51
C GLU A 32 -9.63 -23.77 -16.40
N GLU A 33 -8.38 -23.40 -16.74
CA GLU A 33 -7.42 -22.81 -15.79
C GLU A 33 -7.99 -21.53 -15.18
N LEU A 34 -8.63 -20.68 -15.98
CA LEU A 34 -9.27 -19.48 -15.48
C LEU A 34 -10.43 -19.78 -14.52
N ALA A 35 -11.31 -20.73 -14.86
CA ALA A 35 -12.45 -21.08 -14.02
C ALA A 35 -12.02 -21.64 -12.66
N GLU A 36 -11.00 -22.50 -12.66
CA GLU A 36 -10.36 -23.02 -11.44
C GLU A 36 -9.69 -21.91 -10.64
N LEU A 37 -8.90 -21.03 -11.27
CA LEU A 37 -8.19 -19.98 -10.56
C LEU A 37 -9.12 -18.92 -9.95
N VAL A 38 -10.26 -18.66 -10.58
CA VAL A 38 -11.28 -17.74 -10.05
C VAL A 38 -11.84 -18.25 -8.71
N SER A 39 -11.92 -19.56 -8.45
CA SER A 39 -12.41 -20.05 -7.15
C SER A 39 -11.47 -19.77 -5.98
N PHE A 40 -10.20 -19.46 -6.25
CA PHE A 40 -9.22 -19.06 -5.23
C PHE A 40 -9.14 -17.55 -5.02
N VAL A 41 -9.83 -16.74 -5.84
CA VAL A 41 -9.79 -15.28 -5.75
C VAL A 41 -10.56 -14.81 -4.51
N PRO A 42 -9.92 -14.08 -3.58
CA PRO A 42 -10.62 -13.53 -2.44
C PRO A 42 -11.53 -12.37 -2.87
N THR A 43 -12.81 -12.45 -2.52
CA THR A 43 -13.77 -11.35 -2.74
C THR A 43 -13.81 -10.35 -1.58
N SER A 44 -13.05 -10.58 -0.51
CA SER A 44 -12.89 -9.65 0.59
C SER A 44 -11.47 -9.72 1.13
N LEU A 45 -10.89 -8.57 1.45
CA LEU A 45 -9.57 -8.47 2.08
C LEU A 45 -9.70 -7.45 3.21
N ASN A 46 -9.91 -7.95 4.42
CA ASN A 46 -10.18 -7.13 5.59
C ASN A 46 -9.43 -7.68 6.80
N ASN A 47 -8.51 -6.88 7.33
CA ASN A 47 -7.70 -7.14 8.53
C ASN A 47 -8.23 -6.42 9.78
N GLY A 48 -9.42 -5.82 9.70
CA GLY A 48 -10.05 -5.01 10.75
C GLY A 48 -9.75 -3.52 10.64
N THR A 49 -8.85 -3.10 9.74
CA THR A 49 -8.51 -1.69 9.54
C THR A 49 -9.56 -1.02 8.67
N THR A 50 -10.14 0.08 9.15
CA THR A 50 -11.00 0.93 8.34
C THR A 50 -10.17 1.57 7.23
N ILE A 51 -10.51 1.25 5.99
CA ILE A 51 -9.87 1.85 4.83
C ILE A 51 -10.58 3.18 4.54
N PRO A 52 -9.88 4.33 4.56
CA PRO A 52 -10.46 5.60 4.16
C PRO A 52 -10.96 5.54 2.71
N ASP A 53 -11.99 6.31 2.37
CA ASP A 53 -12.47 6.39 0.97
C ASP A 53 -11.39 6.96 0.02
N PHE A 54 -10.50 7.81 0.55
CA PHE A 54 -9.40 8.44 -0.18
C PHE A 54 -8.08 8.35 0.60
N PRO A 55 -7.44 7.19 0.61
CA PRO A 55 -6.16 7.01 1.29
C PRO A 55 -5.06 7.78 0.57
N SER A 56 -4.14 8.39 1.33
CA SER A 56 -2.90 8.96 0.81
C SER A 56 -2.04 7.87 0.15
N ALA A 57 -1.01 8.26 -0.63
CA ALA A 57 -0.08 7.29 -1.22
C ALA A 57 0.59 6.38 -0.16
N GLN A 58 0.93 6.94 1.00
CA GLN A 58 1.47 6.18 2.13
C GLN A 58 0.43 5.22 2.70
N GLN A 59 -0.79 5.69 2.95
CA GLN A 59 -1.87 4.84 3.46
C GLN A 59 -2.19 3.71 2.47
N ARG A 60 -2.20 3.97 1.16
CA ARG A 60 -2.36 2.95 0.10
C ARG A 60 -1.25 1.91 0.15
N ALA A 61 0.00 2.34 0.34
CA ALA A 61 1.15 1.44 0.41
C ALA A 61 1.11 0.54 1.65
N GLU A 62 0.48 1.00 2.74
CA GLU A 62 0.32 0.27 4.00
C GLU A 62 -0.96 -0.58 4.05
N LEU A 63 -1.84 -0.49 3.05
CA LEU A 63 -2.99 -1.40 2.96
C LEU A 63 -2.52 -2.83 2.83
N VAL A 64 -3.31 -3.74 3.40
CA VAL A 64 -3.07 -5.18 3.30
C VAL A 64 -2.91 -5.58 1.83
N ARG A 65 -1.80 -6.26 1.53
CA ARG A 65 -1.51 -6.79 0.19
C ARG A 65 -1.27 -8.28 0.31
N ARG A 66 -2.28 -9.07 -0.04
CA ARG A 66 -2.17 -10.53 -0.05
C ARG A 66 -1.45 -10.96 -1.31
N THR A 67 -0.25 -11.50 -1.17
CA THR A 67 0.48 -12.19 -2.23
C THR A 67 0.52 -13.66 -1.88
N ALA A 68 -0.16 -14.48 -2.69
CA ALA A 68 -0.19 -15.92 -2.58
C ALA A 68 0.56 -16.54 -3.76
N VAL A 69 1.47 -17.47 -3.46
CA VAL A 69 2.20 -18.28 -4.43
C VAL A 69 1.94 -19.75 -4.10
N PHE A 70 1.38 -20.51 -5.02
CA PHE A 70 1.03 -21.91 -4.76
C PHE A 70 1.06 -22.74 -6.05
N ALA A 71 1.18 -24.06 -5.89
CA ALA A 71 1.03 -25.00 -6.99
C ALA A 71 -0.41 -25.50 -7.06
N LEU A 72 -0.93 -25.70 -8.28
CA LEU A 72 -2.26 -26.29 -8.48
C LEU A 72 -2.25 -27.81 -8.31
N THR A 73 -1.09 -28.44 -8.54
CA THR A 73 -0.92 -29.88 -8.41
C THR A 73 0.26 -30.20 -7.51
N PRO A 74 0.25 -31.36 -6.83
CA PRO A 74 1.35 -31.78 -5.97
C PRO A 74 2.71 -31.85 -6.68
N GLU A 75 2.70 -32.09 -8.00
CA GLU A 75 3.91 -32.19 -8.83
C GLU A 75 4.58 -30.83 -9.10
N ALA A 76 3.94 -29.72 -8.72
CA ALA A 76 4.49 -28.37 -8.81
C ALA A 76 4.97 -27.95 -10.21
N GLU A 77 4.37 -28.50 -11.28
CA GLU A 77 4.69 -28.15 -12.67
C GLU A 77 4.24 -26.73 -13.06
N LYS A 78 3.25 -26.20 -12.33
CA LYS A 78 2.68 -24.87 -12.54
C LYS A 78 2.55 -24.16 -11.20
N TRP A 79 3.12 -22.97 -11.15
CA TRP A 79 3.02 -22.07 -10.01
C TRP A 79 2.14 -20.90 -10.34
N VAL A 80 1.21 -20.62 -9.44
CA VAL A 80 0.28 -19.50 -9.50
C VAL A 80 0.81 -18.42 -8.58
N THR A 81 0.92 -17.19 -9.08
CA THR A 81 1.08 -15.99 -8.26
C THR A 81 -0.21 -15.22 -8.30
N MET A 82 -0.83 -15.02 -7.14
CA MET A 82 -2.08 -14.28 -6.97
C MET A 82 -1.86 -13.13 -5.99
N VAL A 83 -1.97 -11.90 -6.48
CA VAL A 83 -1.84 -10.69 -5.67
C VAL A 83 -3.18 -9.99 -5.58
N SER A 84 -3.71 -9.86 -4.36
CA SER A 84 -4.98 -9.21 -4.07
C SER A 84 -4.76 -7.99 -3.19
N VAL A 85 -5.38 -6.88 -3.57
CA VAL A 85 -5.34 -5.61 -2.84
C VAL A 85 -6.74 -5.01 -2.70
N PRO A 86 -7.03 -4.22 -1.65
CA PRO A 86 -8.25 -3.45 -1.58
C PRO A 86 -8.28 -2.44 -2.74
N ALA A 87 -9.43 -2.32 -3.40
CA ALA A 87 -9.62 -1.50 -4.59
C ALA A 87 -10.68 -0.40 -4.40
N GLY A 88 -11.02 -0.08 -3.16
CA GLY A 88 -11.99 0.94 -2.79
C GLY A 88 -13.44 0.50 -2.96
N LEU A 89 -14.26 1.39 -3.53
CA LEU A 89 -15.68 1.12 -3.79
C LEU A 89 -15.86 0.16 -4.96
N ASP A 90 -16.86 -0.72 -4.83
CA ASP A 90 -17.28 -1.63 -5.89
C ASP A 90 -18.21 -0.93 -6.90
N ALA A 91 -18.59 -1.64 -7.96
CA ALA A 91 -19.47 -1.11 -9.00
C ALA A 91 -20.86 -0.68 -8.51
N THR A 92 -21.26 -1.07 -7.30
CA THR A 92 -22.52 -0.67 -6.66
C THR A 92 -22.36 0.53 -5.71
N GLY A 93 -21.13 1.03 -5.54
CA GLY A 93 -20.78 2.09 -4.61
C GLY A 93 -20.60 1.61 -3.18
N ARG A 94 -20.48 0.30 -2.93
CA ARG A 94 -20.22 -0.26 -1.61
C ARG A 94 -18.72 -0.45 -1.41
N GLY A 95 -18.21 -0.16 -0.21
CA GLY A 95 -16.83 -0.48 0.14
C GLY A 95 -16.55 -1.99 0.08
N GLY A 96 -15.29 -2.35 -0.13
CA GLY A 96 -14.84 -3.74 -0.10
C GLY A 96 -14.58 -4.37 -1.47
N ASN A 97 -14.38 -3.55 -2.52
CA ASN A 97 -13.84 -4.07 -3.77
C ASN A 97 -12.42 -4.60 -3.52
N VAL A 98 -12.07 -5.70 -4.18
CA VAL A 98 -10.75 -6.31 -4.15
C VAL A 98 -10.31 -6.47 -5.58
N PHE A 99 -9.14 -5.94 -5.90
CA PHE A 99 -8.50 -6.19 -7.19
C PHE A 99 -7.48 -7.31 -7.02
N THR A 100 -7.62 -8.34 -7.84
CA THR A 100 -6.72 -9.49 -7.86
C THR A 100 -6.06 -9.63 -9.22
N TYR A 101 -4.73 -9.55 -9.24
CA TYR A 101 -3.89 -9.96 -10.36
C TYR A 101 -3.46 -11.42 -10.15
N THR A 102 -3.63 -12.25 -11.17
CA THR A 102 -3.20 -13.65 -11.14
C THR A 102 -2.33 -13.95 -12.36
N SER A 103 -1.18 -14.60 -12.15
CA SER A 103 -0.31 -15.08 -13.22
C SER A 103 0.15 -16.52 -12.98
N ILE A 104 0.28 -17.28 -14.06
CA ILE A 104 0.72 -18.67 -14.06
C ILE A 104 2.13 -18.74 -14.63
N SER A 105 3.08 -19.25 -13.84
CA SER A 105 4.40 -19.68 -14.30
C SER A 105 4.39 -21.19 -14.53
N ARG A 106 4.83 -21.62 -15.72
CA ARG A 106 4.98 -23.04 -16.07
C ARG A 106 6.44 -23.46 -15.86
N THR A 107 6.93 -23.24 -14.65
CA THR A 107 8.28 -23.58 -14.17
C THR A 107 8.16 -24.66 -13.10
N GLY A 108 9.17 -25.51 -12.94
CA GLY A 108 9.16 -26.54 -11.87
C GLY A 108 9.40 -25.99 -10.46
N THR A 109 9.78 -24.71 -10.34
CA THR A 109 10.04 -24.03 -9.07
C THR A 109 9.17 -22.78 -8.91
N PRO A 110 8.83 -22.39 -7.67
CA PRO A 110 8.08 -21.17 -7.40
C PRO A 110 8.92 -19.93 -7.76
N PRO A 111 8.28 -18.82 -8.15
CA PRO A 111 8.99 -17.56 -8.29
C PRO A 111 9.55 -17.12 -6.92
N ALA A 112 10.82 -16.69 -6.91
CA ALA A 112 11.44 -16.16 -5.69
C ALA A 112 10.61 -14.99 -5.13
N PRO A 113 10.35 -14.92 -3.81
CA PRO A 113 9.47 -13.89 -3.24
C PRO A 113 9.88 -12.46 -3.57
N ALA A 114 11.19 -12.17 -3.66
CA ALA A 114 11.72 -10.86 -4.06
C ALA A 114 11.28 -10.40 -5.48
N THR A 115 10.88 -11.34 -6.34
CA THR A 115 10.37 -11.04 -7.69
C THR A 115 8.92 -10.59 -7.66
N VAL A 116 8.10 -11.15 -6.76
CA VAL A 116 6.63 -10.96 -6.78
C VAL A 116 6.13 -10.04 -5.68
N LEU A 117 6.76 -10.06 -4.50
CA LEU A 117 6.36 -9.25 -3.35
C LEU A 117 6.62 -7.77 -3.64
N PHE A 118 5.54 -6.98 -3.64
CA PHE A 118 5.56 -5.54 -3.92
C PHE A 118 6.25 -5.16 -5.24
N SER A 119 6.24 -6.06 -6.24
CA SER A 119 6.69 -5.71 -7.58
C SER A 119 5.85 -4.55 -8.14
N PRO A 120 6.50 -3.54 -8.77
CA PRO A 120 5.79 -2.41 -9.38
C PRO A 120 5.03 -2.82 -10.66
N ASP A 121 5.35 -3.97 -11.27
CA ASP A 121 4.62 -4.48 -12.43
C ASP A 121 3.20 -4.93 -12.06
N ILE A 122 2.98 -5.30 -10.79
CA ILE A 122 1.70 -5.80 -10.31
C ILE A 122 0.85 -4.60 -9.86
N PRO A 123 -0.23 -4.28 -10.59
CA PRO A 123 -1.00 -3.07 -10.32
C PRO A 123 -1.77 -3.17 -9.01
N ALA A 124 -1.91 -2.03 -8.33
CA ALA A 124 -2.69 -1.90 -7.10
C ALA A 124 -3.71 -0.75 -7.22
N PRO A 125 -4.72 -0.87 -8.11
CA PRO A 125 -5.69 0.19 -8.34
C PRO A 125 -6.55 0.42 -7.11
N PHE A 126 -6.89 1.68 -6.83
CA PHE A 126 -7.70 2.09 -5.69
C PHE A 126 -8.83 3.06 -6.12
N SER A 127 -9.64 2.61 -7.06
CA SER A 127 -10.96 3.17 -7.39
C SER A 127 -11.58 2.32 -8.49
N ILE A 128 -12.90 2.42 -8.67
CA ILE A 128 -13.58 1.74 -9.78
C ILE A 128 -13.02 2.19 -11.14
N TYR A 129 -12.63 3.46 -11.27
CA TYR A 129 -12.03 4.01 -12.49
C TYR A 129 -10.64 3.43 -12.77
N GLU A 130 -9.78 3.35 -11.75
CA GLU A 130 -8.46 2.71 -11.88
C GLU A 130 -8.62 1.22 -12.22
N VAL A 131 -9.57 0.51 -11.57
CA VAL A 131 -9.89 -0.90 -11.85
C VAL A 131 -10.34 -1.11 -13.28
N ASP A 132 -11.20 -0.25 -13.83
CA ASP A 132 -11.72 -0.39 -15.20
C ASP A 132 -10.64 -0.16 -16.27
N LYS A 133 -9.62 0.66 -15.98
CA LYS A 133 -8.59 1.07 -16.94
C LYS A 133 -7.27 0.32 -16.78
N VAL A 134 -7.10 -0.40 -15.68
CA VAL A 134 -5.85 -1.07 -15.33
C VAL A 134 -5.36 -1.96 -16.48
N GLN A 135 -4.07 -1.83 -16.79
CA GLN A 135 -3.39 -2.75 -17.68
C GLN A 135 -2.59 -3.75 -16.84
N ILE A 136 -2.70 -5.04 -17.14
CA ILE A 136 -1.93 -6.07 -16.46
C ILE A 136 -0.79 -6.58 -17.34
N PRO A 137 0.39 -6.86 -16.77
CA PRO A 137 1.46 -7.52 -17.49
C PRO A 137 1.14 -9.01 -17.71
N GLU A 138 1.70 -9.61 -18.75
CA GLU A 138 1.71 -11.08 -18.92
C GLU A 138 2.65 -11.76 -17.92
N LYS A 139 3.77 -11.10 -17.62
CA LYS A 139 4.82 -11.60 -16.72
C LYS A 139 5.34 -10.49 -15.82
N ILE A 140 5.70 -10.86 -14.60
CA ILE A 140 6.37 -9.96 -13.66
C ILE A 140 7.86 -9.97 -13.99
N SER A 141 8.43 -8.81 -14.30
CA SER A 141 9.83 -8.63 -14.68
C SER A 141 10.57 -7.69 -13.72
N ALA A 142 9.92 -6.61 -13.28
CA ALA A 142 10.48 -5.69 -12.30
C ALA A 142 10.42 -6.28 -10.89
N ARG A 143 11.52 -6.14 -10.15
CA ARG A 143 11.64 -6.64 -8.77
C ARG A 143 11.11 -5.61 -7.78
N GLY A 144 10.53 -6.10 -6.68
CA GLY A 144 10.09 -5.26 -5.58
C GLY A 144 11.25 -4.81 -4.68
N PRO A 145 10.97 -3.99 -3.65
CA PRO A 145 11.98 -3.51 -2.70
C PRO A 145 12.71 -4.63 -1.94
N LEU A 146 12.09 -5.81 -1.79
CA LEU A 146 12.65 -6.95 -1.07
C LEU A 146 13.77 -7.69 -1.83
N HIS A 147 14.14 -7.23 -3.02
CA HIS A 147 15.37 -7.68 -3.68
C HIS A 147 16.64 -7.12 -3.03
N SER A 148 16.53 -6.06 -2.22
CA SER A 148 17.68 -5.44 -1.55
C SER A 148 18.15 -6.29 -0.36
N ASP A 149 19.35 -6.87 -0.46
CA ASP A 149 19.96 -7.63 0.63
C ASP A 149 20.12 -6.80 1.91
N VAL A 150 20.47 -5.52 1.76
CA VAL A 150 20.64 -4.59 2.89
C VAL A 150 19.36 -4.47 3.72
N LEU A 151 18.18 -4.42 3.07
CA LEU A 151 16.90 -4.29 3.76
C LEU A 151 16.57 -5.56 4.56
N LEU A 152 16.89 -6.73 4.00
CA LEU A 152 16.69 -8.01 4.67
C LEU A 152 17.69 -8.22 5.81
N GLU A 153 18.95 -7.82 5.64
CA GLU A 153 19.95 -7.89 6.73
C GLU A 153 19.57 -6.97 7.89
N GLU A 154 19.18 -5.72 7.63
CA GLU A 154 18.71 -4.80 8.67
C GLU A 154 17.47 -5.35 9.39
N PHE A 155 16.53 -5.91 8.64
CA PHE A 155 15.39 -6.60 9.23
C PHE A 155 15.81 -7.78 10.11
N LEU A 156 16.76 -8.61 9.66
CA LEU A 156 17.23 -9.78 10.41
C LEU A 156 18.04 -9.41 11.66
N ASP A 157 18.78 -8.31 11.61
CA ASP A 157 19.49 -7.75 12.77
C ASP A 157 18.55 -7.07 13.76
N GLY A 158 17.25 -6.93 13.41
CA GLY A 158 16.25 -6.30 14.26
C GLY A 158 16.42 -4.77 14.35
N GLU A 159 17.12 -4.15 13.40
CA GLU A 159 17.42 -2.72 13.40
C GLU A 159 17.33 -2.13 11.99
N PHE A 160 16.43 -1.16 11.78
CA PHE A 160 16.47 -0.31 10.58
C PHE A 160 17.33 0.90 10.86
N ARG A 161 18.49 1.00 10.20
CA ARG A 161 19.46 2.07 10.47
C ARG A 161 18.95 3.44 10.03
N TYR A 162 18.13 3.45 8.97
CA TYR A 162 17.53 4.65 8.39
C TYR A 162 16.02 4.45 8.16
N PRO A 163 15.19 4.46 9.21
CA PRO A 163 13.75 4.18 9.12
C PRO A 163 13.01 5.09 8.13
N GLU A 164 13.46 6.33 7.99
CA GLU A 164 12.90 7.34 7.07
C GLU A 164 13.09 6.98 5.59
N LYS A 165 14.10 6.14 5.28
CA LYS A 165 14.41 5.67 3.92
C LYS A 165 13.73 4.36 3.58
N LEU A 166 12.97 3.77 4.51
CA LEU A 166 12.27 2.52 4.25
C LEU A 166 11.27 2.70 3.09
N PRO A 167 11.13 1.69 2.22
CA PRO A 167 10.08 1.65 1.22
C PRO A 167 8.71 1.89 1.87
N ALA A 168 7.82 2.60 1.17
CA ALA A 168 6.52 3.02 1.73
C ALA A 168 5.75 1.91 2.46
N PRO A 169 5.64 0.66 1.95
CA PRO A 169 4.92 -0.41 2.66
C PRO A 169 5.51 -0.81 4.02
N PHE A 170 6.80 -0.53 4.26
CA PHE A 170 7.54 -0.96 5.45
C PHE A 170 7.82 0.16 6.45
N LYS A 171 7.42 1.41 6.17
CA LYS A 171 7.70 2.55 7.07
C LYS A 171 7.09 2.40 8.46
N ALA A 172 5.97 1.70 8.57
CA ALA A 172 5.30 1.43 9.84
C ALA A 172 5.84 0.18 10.58
N VAL A 173 6.87 -0.48 10.07
CA VAL A 173 7.42 -1.68 10.71
C VAL A 173 8.24 -1.28 11.93
N ALA A 174 7.84 -1.77 13.10
CA ALA A 174 8.62 -1.67 14.31
C ALA A 174 9.72 -2.75 14.33
N PRO A 175 10.99 -2.38 14.52
CA PRO A 175 12.07 -3.35 14.68
C PRO A 175 11.86 -4.24 15.92
N ASN A 176 12.38 -5.47 15.89
CA ASN A 176 12.31 -6.36 17.04
C ASN A 176 13.36 -5.91 18.07
N PRO A 177 13.00 -5.72 19.35
CA PRO A 177 13.97 -5.32 20.37
C PRO A 177 15.07 -6.37 20.63
N ASN A 178 14.88 -7.63 20.20
CA ASN A 178 15.88 -8.67 20.30
C ASN A 178 16.59 -8.88 18.94
N PRO A 179 17.87 -8.49 18.80
CA PRO A 179 18.58 -8.50 17.53
C PRO A 179 18.89 -9.90 16.98
N SER A 180 18.79 -10.95 17.81
CA SER A 180 19.00 -12.34 17.36
C SER A 180 17.70 -13.09 17.07
N PHE A 181 16.55 -12.54 17.48
CA PHE A 181 15.26 -13.24 17.39
C PHE A 181 14.87 -13.50 15.93
N ASN A 182 14.99 -12.49 15.07
CA ASN A 182 14.54 -12.60 13.69
C ASN A 182 15.34 -13.68 12.93
N ARG A 183 16.66 -13.75 13.12
CA ARG A 183 17.51 -14.81 12.55
C ARG A 183 17.13 -16.20 13.09
N ALA A 184 16.93 -16.33 14.40
CA ALA A 184 16.55 -17.60 15.01
C ALA A 184 15.18 -18.09 14.51
N LEU A 185 14.20 -17.19 14.41
CA LEU A 185 12.87 -17.50 13.90
C LEU A 185 12.92 -17.91 12.42
N VAL A 186 13.66 -17.17 11.59
CA VAL A 186 13.85 -17.48 10.16
C VAL A 186 14.50 -18.85 9.97
N SER A 187 15.54 -19.16 10.72
CA SER A 187 16.22 -20.47 10.68
C SER A 187 15.29 -21.62 11.10
N ALA A 188 14.48 -21.42 12.15
CA ALA A 188 13.50 -22.42 12.58
C ALA A 188 12.39 -22.64 11.53
N MET A 189 11.88 -21.57 10.90
CA MET A 189 10.88 -21.69 9.82
C MET A 189 11.48 -22.39 8.59
N ALA A 190 12.71 -22.06 8.21
CA ALA A 190 13.41 -22.70 7.10
C ALA A 190 13.64 -24.21 7.36
N THR A 191 13.95 -24.59 8.60
CA THR A 191 14.11 -26.00 9.00
C THR A 191 12.82 -26.80 8.74
N VAL A 192 11.66 -26.22 9.07
CA VAL A 192 10.36 -26.86 8.79
C VAL A 192 10.10 -26.91 7.29
N LEU A 193 10.35 -25.81 6.56
CA LEU A 193 10.05 -25.74 5.12
C LEU A 193 10.96 -26.62 4.26
N ASN A 194 12.16 -26.94 4.72
CA ASN A 194 13.08 -27.89 4.06
C ASN A 194 12.65 -29.35 4.25
N SER A 195 11.68 -29.63 5.13
CA SER A 195 11.09 -30.97 5.25
C SER A 195 9.99 -31.18 4.21
N ARG A 196 9.78 -32.44 3.77
CA ARG A 196 8.64 -32.77 2.89
C ARG A 196 7.32 -32.45 3.57
N ASN A 197 6.45 -31.74 2.86
CA ASN A 197 5.13 -31.30 3.34
C ASN A 197 5.21 -30.36 4.55
N GLY A 198 6.33 -29.64 4.69
CA GLY A 198 6.51 -28.65 5.75
C GLY A 198 5.46 -27.55 5.66
N LEU A 199 4.66 -27.40 6.72
CA LEU A 199 3.64 -26.36 6.82
C LEU A 199 3.98 -25.41 7.98
N VAL A 200 4.35 -24.18 7.62
CA VAL A 200 4.62 -23.09 8.57
C VAL A 200 3.42 -22.15 8.60
N ILE A 201 2.93 -21.85 9.80
CA ILE A 201 1.97 -20.77 10.02
C ILE A 201 2.63 -19.72 10.90
N LEU A 202 2.82 -18.52 10.36
CA LEU A 202 3.41 -17.40 11.09
C LEU A 202 2.31 -16.43 11.51
N VAL A 203 2.18 -16.19 12.81
CA VAL A 203 1.34 -15.13 13.37
C VAL A 203 2.17 -13.85 13.47
N ALA A 204 1.98 -12.93 12.53
CA ALA A 204 2.74 -11.68 12.43
C ALA A 204 1.89 -10.53 11.88
N PRO A 205 2.21 -9.26 12.22
CA PRO A 205 1.57 -8.09 11.63
C PRO A 205 1.68 -8.06 10.10
N ASP A 206 0.61 -7.62 9.43
CA ASP A 206 0.51 -7.62 7.96
C ASP A 206 1.68 -6.89 7.27
N ASN A 207 2.13 -5.77 7.85
CA ASN A 207 3.23 -4.97 7.32
C ASN A 207 4.60 -5.64 7.44
N GLN A 208 4.71 -6.74 8.20
CA GLN A 208 5.94 -7.54 8.33
C GLN A 208 5.89 -8.84 7.53
N ALA A 209 4.71 -9.30 7.11
CA ALA A 209 4.52 -10.60 6.49
C ALA A 209 5.47 -10.87 5.31
N ALA A 210 5.63 -9.86 4.44
CA ALA A 210 6.49 -9.97 3.27
C ALA A 210 7.99 -10.01 3.60
N LEU A 211 8.42 -9.29 4.66
CA LEU A 211 9.80 -9.33 5.15
C LEU A 211 10.16 -10.72 5.67
N TRP A 212 9.27 -11.31 6.48
CA TRP A 212 9.43 -12.68 7.00
C TRP A 212 9.53 -13.71 5.87
N ILE A 213 8.60 -13.68 4.91
CA ILE A 213 8.62 -14.61 3.77
C ILE A 213 9.90 -14.44 2.94
N ALA A 214 10.32 -13.21 2.64
CA ALA A 214 11.53 -12.97 1.85
C ALA A 214 12.80 -13.42 2.58
N ALA A 215 12.90 -13.15 3.88
CA ALA A 215 14.02 -13.61 4.70
C ALA A 215 14.09 -15.14 4.80
N THR A 216 12.95 -15.81 5.00
CA THR A 216 12.89 -17.28 5.06
C THR A 216 13.18 -17.93 3.71
N ALA A 217 12.71 -17.36 2.59
CA ALA A 217 13.04 -17.87 1.27
C ALA A 217 14.53 -17.79 0.95
N ARG A 218 15.22 -16.76 1.46
CA ARG A 218 16.67 -16.66 1.33
C ARG A 218 17.41 -17.78 2.08
N GLU A 219 16.90 -18.18 3.23
CA GLU A 219 17.46 -19.28 4.05
C GLU A 219 17.13 -20.67 3.46
N VAL A 220 15.94 -20.85 2.87
CA VAL A 220 15.53 -22.10 2.21
C VAL A 220 16.31 -22.34 0.91
N GLY A 221 16.56 -21.30 0.11
CA GLY A 221 17.33 -21.40 -1.14
C GLY A 221 16.49 -21.68 -2.39
N GLU A 222 17.08 -22.38 -3.37
CA GLU A 222 16.54 -22.46 -4.74
C GLU A 222 15.25 -23.29 -4.89
N ASP A 223 15.03 -24.27 -4.01
CA ASP A 223 13.83 -25.11 -4.03
C ASP A 223 12.56 -24.28 -3.74
N GLY A 224 12.70 -23.24 -2.92
CA GLY A 224 11.63 -22.34 -2.54
C GLY A 224 10.45 -23.04 -1.84
N PHE A 225 9.34 -22.31 -1.70
CA PHE A 225 8.11 -22.83 -1.10
C PHE A 225 6.91 -22.00 -1.60
N GLY A 226 5.71 -22.58 -1.50
CA GLY A 226 4.48 -21.82 -1.67
C GLY A 226 4.20 -20.96 -0.45
N PHE A 227 3.61 -19.78 -0.62
CA PHE A 227 3.36 -18.90 0.51
C PHE A 227 2.10 -18.06 0.36
N SER A 228 1.63 -17.49 1.46
CA SER A 228 0.67 -16.39 1.45
C SER A 228 1.02 -15.35 2.51
N THR A 229 1.06 -14.07 2.13
CA THR A 229 1.34 -12.97 3.06
C THR A 229 0.16 -12.63 3.98
N PHE A 230 -1.03 -13.18 3.73
CA PHE A 230 -2.21 -12.91 4.54
C PHE A 230 -3.26 -14.01 4.36
N GLU A 231 -3.61 -14.68 5.46
CA GLU A 231 -4.74 -15.60 5.55
C GLU A 231 -5.55 -15.36 6.83
N LYS A 232 -6.87 -15.53 6.72
CA LYS A 232 -7.73 -15.70 7.90
C LYS A 232 -7.73 -17.15 8.33
N ALA A 233 -7.97 -17.42 9.61
CA ALA A 233 -7.96 -18.80 10.12
C ALA A 233 -8.91 -19.73 9.33
N ALA A 234 -10.09 -19.23 8.96
CA ALA A 234 -11.08 -19.97 8.19
C ALA A 234 -10.65 -20.29 6.74
N ALA A 235 -9.76 -19.51 6.14
CA ALA A 235 -9.33 -19.67 4.75
C ALA A 235 -8.14 -20.65 4.59
N ILE A 236 -7.46 -21.00 5.69
CA ILE A 236 -6.25 -21.84 5.65
C ILE A 236 -6.53 -23.20 5.01
N ASN A 237 -7.66 -23.83 5.34
CA ASN A 237 -8.03 -25.15 4.82
C ASN A 237 -8.48 -25.12 3.34
N GLU A 238 -8.77 -23.94 2.80
CA GLU A 238 -9.14 -23.74 1.40
C GLU A 238 -7.92 -23.38 0.53
N PHE A 239 -6.78 -23.06 1.17
CA PHE A 239 -5.55 -22.69 0.47
C PHE A 239 -4.89 -23.93 -0.17
N PRO A 240 -4.53 -23.89 -1.47
CA PRO A 240 -3.79 -24.97 -2.10
C PRO A 240 -2.38 -25.11 -1.49
N LEU A 241 -2.16 -26.19 -0.76
CA LEU A 241 -0.86 -26.50 -0.17
C LEU A 241 0.06 -27.08 -1.25
N SER A 242 1.26 -26.51 -1.37
CA SER A 242 2.37 -27.09 -2.14
C SER A 242 3.18 -28.07 -1.29
N THR A 243 4.24 -28.64 -1.87
CA THR A 243 5.20 -29.54 -1.19
C THR A 243 5.76 -28.99 0.11
N SER A 244 5.96 -27.68 0.22
CA SER A 244 6.14 -26.96 1.48
C SER A 244 5.43 -25.61 1.36
N THR A 245 4.82 -25.14 2.45
CA THR A 245 3.99 -23.93 2.43
C THR A 245 4.18 -23.07 3.68
N MET A 246 4.29 -21.76 3.50
CA MET A 246 4.31 -20.76 4.58
C MET A 246 3.11 -19.82 4.49
N LEU A 247 2.24 -19.82 5.51
CA LEU A 247 1.07 -18.93 5.58
C LEU A 247 1.25 -17.92 6.70
N VAL A 248 1.00 -16.63 6.41
CA VAL A 248 1.00 -15.58 7.42
C VAL A 248 -0.42 -15.24 7.84
N VAL A 249 -0.66 -15.22 9.14
CA VAL A 249 -1.95 -14.94 9.77
C VAL A 249 -1.80 -13.69 10.66
N PRO A 250 -2.70 -12.69 10.58
CA PRO A 250 -2.60 -11.51 11.44
C PRO A 250 -2.81 -11.88 12.92
N PRO A 251 -2.24 -11.12 13.87
CA PRO A 251 -2.41 -11.40 15.30
C PRO A 251 -3.88 -11.40 15.76
N SER A 252 -4.75 -10.65 15.08
CA SER A 252 -6.19 -10.63 15.35
C SER A 252 -6.90 -11.97 15.11
N GLU A 253 -6.31 -12.86 14.30
CA GLU A 253 -6.84 -14.19 13.98
C GLU A 253 -6.23 -15.30 14.86
N LYS A 254 -5.26 -14.99 15.74
CA LYS A 254 -4.55 -15.96 16.59
C LYS A 254 -5.48 -16.85 17.41
N GLN A 255 -6.52 -16.28 18.02
CA GLN A 255 -7.48 -17.06 18.81
C GLN A 255 -8.27 -18.04 17.93
N ARG A 256 -8.74 -17.59 16.76
CA ARG A 256 -9.48 -18.45 15.82
C ARG A 256 -8.59 -19.55 15.24
N LEU A 257 -7.32 -19.24 15.01
CA LEU A 257 -6.32 -20.20 14.53
C LEU A 257 -6.19 -21.38 15.51
N ALA A 258 -6.13 -21.12 16.82
CA ALA A 258 -6.03 -22.16 17.84
C ALA A 258 -7.25 -23.10 17.89
N GLU A 259 -8.42 -22.61 17.45
CA GLU A 259 -9.66 -23.38 17.38
C GLU A 259 -9.84 -24.10 16.02
N THR A 260 -9.01 -23.78 15.03
CA THR A 260 -9.12 -24.31 13.67
C THR A 260 -8.33 -25.61 13.55
N ALA A 261 -9.00 -26.70 13.18
CA ALA A 261 -8.33 -27.94 12.83
C ALA A 261 -7.68 -27.80 11.44
N ILE A 262 -6.36 -27.83 11.39
CA ILE A 262 -5.56 -27.66 10.17
C ILE A 262 -4.86 -29.00 9.86
N PRO A 263 -5.05 -29.57 8.65
CA PRO A 263 -4.37 -30.79 8.24
C PRO A 263 -2.88 -30.54 8.00
N GLY A 264 -2.06 -31.61 8.01
CA GLY A 264 -0.64 -31.51 7.67
C GLY A 264 0.30 -31.13 8.82
N ASN A 265 -0.17 -31.21 10.07
CA ASN A 265 0.63 -30.95 11.28
C ASN A 265 1.40 -29.61 11.22
N PRO A 266 0.69 -28.47 11.12
CA PRO A 266 1.34 -27.17 10.99
C PRO A 266 2.22 -26.85 12.20
N VAL A 267 3.37 -26.26 11.94
CA VAL A 267 4.18 -25.62 12.99
C VAL A 267 3.79 -24.15 13.05
N VAL A 268 3.18 -23.75 14.17
CA VAL A 268 2.75 -22.38 14.41
C VAL A 268 3.87 -21.60 15.10
N PHE A 269 4.27 -20.48 14.51
CA PHE A 269 5.18 -19.52 15.08
C PHE A 269 4.43 -18.23 15.39
N ALA A 270 4.70 -17.61 16.53
CA ALA A 270 4.14 -16.31 16.88
C ALA A 270 5.24 -15.39 17.41
N LEU A 271 5.22 -14.12 17.00
CA LEU A 271 6.27 -13.15 17.36
C LEU A 271 6.33 -12.84 18.87
N ASP A 272 5.25 -13.12 19.60
CA ASP A 272 5.09 -12.89 21.04
C ASP A 272 5.31 -14.15 21.90
N GLU A 273 5.71 -15.27 21.30
CA GLU A 273 5.89 -16.56 21.97
C GLU A 273 7.32 -17.11 21.80
N ALA A 274 7.65 -18.11 22.63
CA ALA A 274 8.91 -18.85 22.47
C ALA A 274 8.89 -19.66 21.17
N LEU A 275 10.07 -19.83 20.55
CA LEU A 275 10.18 -20.64 19.34
C LEU A 275 9.75 -22.10 19.63
N PRO A 276 8.92 -22.69 18.76
CA PRO A 276 8.56 -24.10 18.88
C PRO A 276 9.79 -24.99 18.66
N ASP A 277 9.78 -26.18 19.24
CA ASP A 277 10.82 -27.18 19.00
C ASP A 277 10.65 -27.78 17.59
N VAL A 278 11.68 -27.58 16.76
CA VAL A 278 11.74 -28.05 15.36
C VAL A 278 12.80 -29.14 15.15
N SER A 279 13.38 -29.69 16.22
CA SER A 279 14.46 -30.68 16.16
C SER A 279 14.11 -31.92 15.32
N SER A 280 12.88 -32.42 15.41
CA SER A 280 12.42 -33.57 14.64
C SER A 280 12.42 -33.34 13.12
N TYR A 281 12.26 -32.09 12.67
CA TYR A 281 12.32 -31.75 11.25
C TYR A 281 13.78 -31.71 10.75
N ALA A 282 14.72 -31.32 11.60
CA ALA A 282 16.15 -31.34 11.27
C ALA A 282 16.70 -32.77 11.14
N GLU A 283 16.28 -33.67 12.02
CA GLU A 283 16.65 -35.10 11.96
C GLU A 283 16.14 -35.76 10.68
N ASN A 284 14.86 -35.56 10.35
CA ASN A 284 14.26 -36.10 9.12
C ASN A 284 14.90 -35.54 7.85
N ALA A 285 15.23 -34.24 7.81
CA ALA A 285 15.89 -33.62 6.67
C ALA A 285 17.32 -34.19 6.45
N ALA A 286 18.04 -34.50 7.52
CA ALA A 286 19.37 -35.11 7.45
C ALA A 286 19.30 -36.55 6.93
N GLU A 287 18.34 -37.36 7.40
CA GLU A 287 18.11 -38.72 6.90
C GLU A 287 17.68 -38.74 5.42
N GLU A 288 16.81 -37.82 5.01
CA GLU A 288 16.38 -37.69 3.61
C GLU A 288 17.54 -37.29 2.69
N ALA A 289 18.39 -36.35 3.10
CA ALA A 289 19.58 -35.94 2.36
C ALA A 289 20.61 -37.08 2.23
N GLU A 290 20.78 -37.90 3.27
CA GLU A 290 21.67 -39.07 3.27
C GLU A 290 21.12 -40.19 2.36
N SER A 291 19.79 -40.34 2.29
CA SER A 291 19.12 -41.31 1.40
C SER A 291 19.10 -40.91 -0.08
N ALA A 292 19.19 -39.60 -0.37
CA ALA A 292 19.19 -39.05 -1.72
C ALA A 292 20.60 -38.93 -2.34
N ALA A 293 21.64 -39.17 -1.55
CA ALA A 293 23.02 -39.18 -2.03
C ALA A 293 23.25 -40.40 -2.96
N PRO A 294 23.78 -40.23 -4.19
CA PRO A 294 24.09 -41.36 -5.05
C PRO A 294 25.19 -42.23 -4.41
N GLU A 295 24.95 -43.55 -4.35
CA GLU A 295 25.92 -44.52 -3.85
C GLU A 295 27.30 -44.29 -4.51
N PRO A 296 28.39 -44.17 -3.72
CA PRO A 296 29.72 -44.08 -4.31
C PRO A 296 30.01 -45.41 -5.01
N GLN A 297 30.11 -45.36 -6.34
CA GLN A 297 30.63 -46.45 -7.14
C GLN A 297 32.02 -46.80 -6.59
N GLN A 298 32.11 -47.95 -5.93
CA GLN A 298 33.38 -48.54 -5.51
C GLN A 298 34.19 -48.89 -6.76
N GLU A 299 35.06 -47.98 -7.19
CA GLU A 299 36.15 -48.30 -8.12
C GLU A 299 37.07 -49.30 -7.43
N GLN A 300 37.04 -50.52 -7.93
CA GLN A 300 37.94 -51.60 -7.55
C GLN A 300 39.39 -51.17 -7.81
N ALA A 301 40.18 -51.26 -6.76
CA ALA A 301 41.61 -51.05 -6.77
C ALA A 301 42.32 -52.03 -7.73
N GLU A 302 43.06 -51.50 -8.71
CA GLU A 302 44.22 -52.20 -9.27
C GLU A 302 45.50 -51.44 -8.90
N GLN A 303 46.29 -52.11 -8.06
CA GLN A 303 47.62 -51.75 -7.64
C GLN A 303 48.58 -51.74 -8.83
N ARG A 304 49.26 -50.61 -9.08
CA ARG A 304 50.62 -50.62 -9.63
C ARG A 304 51.51 -49.63 -8.89
N THR A 305 52.37 -50.22 -8.06
CA THR A 305 53.69 -49.73 -7.69
C THR A 305 54.44 -49.19 -8.92
N VAL A 306 55.18 -48.09 -8.74
CA VAL A 306 56.60 -47.89 -9.13
C VAL A 306 56.99 -46.41 -8.93
N THR A 307 57.86 -46.23 -7.92
CA THR A 307 58.97 -45.27 -7.74
C THR A 307 59.09 -43.99 -8.59
N THR A 308 59.30 -42.89 -7.85
CA THR A 308 60.01 -41.64 -8.21
C THR A 308 61.37 -41.87 -8.88
N PRO A 309 61.83 -40.88 -9.65
CA PRO A 309 63.13 -40.30 -9.34
C PRO A 309 63.14 -38.76 -9.33
N ILE A 310 64.15 -38.25 -8.63
CA ILE A 310 64.57 -36.86 -8.42
C ILE A 310 65.62 -36.49 -9.49
N ALA A 311 65.62 -35.24 -10.00
CA ALA A 311 66.79 -34.39 -10.34
C ALA A 311 66.32 -33.14 -11.14
N GLU A 312 66.46 -31.93 -10.59
CA GLU A 312 67.49 -30.89 -10.90
C GLU A 312 67.28 -30.21 -12.27
N GLU A 313 66.74 -28.98 -12.28
CA GLU A 313 67.47 -27.69 -12.28
C GLU A 313 67.96 -27.27 -13.67
N ASN A 314 67.33 -26.25 -14.26
CA ASN A 314 68.06 -25.19 -14.95
C ASN A 314 67.18 -23.95 -15.21
N ALA A 315 67.85 -22.80 -15.15
CA ALA A 315 67.33 -21.49 -14.86
C ALA A 315 66.99 -20.62 -16.09
N ALA A 316 66.27 -19.53 -15.77
CA ALA A 316 66.29 -18.19 -16.35
C ALA A 316 65.53 -17.94 -17.67
N THR A 317 64.47 -17.12 -17.61
CA THR A 317 64.61 -15.65 -17.76
C THR A 317 63.27 -14.92 -17.63
N GLY A 318 63.28 -13.83 -16.82
CA GLY A 318 62.54 -12.58 -17.02
C GLY A 318 61.02 -12.59 -17.10
N SER A 319 60.37 -12.17 -16.00
CA SER A 319 59.52 -10.96 -15.95
C SER A 319 58.63 -10.97 -14.69
N GLU A 320 58.94 -10.12 -13.72
CA GLU A 320 58.01 -9.61 -12.70
C GLU A 320 58.19 -8.08 -12.66
N PRO A 321 57.23 -7.27 -12.15
CA PRO A 321 55.99 -7.64 -11.48
C PRO A 321 54.75 -6.92 -12.04
N ALA A 322 53.57 -7.48 -11.82
CA ALA A 322 52.36 -6.67 -11.71
C ALA A 322 51.61 -7.15 -10.49
N GLN A 323 51.78 -6.38 -9.41
CA GLN A 323 50.97 -6.46 -8.20
C GLN A 323 49.50 -6.54 -8.61
N ARG A 324 48.82 -7.62 -8.19
CA ARG A 324 47.37 -7.58 -8.04
C ARG A 324 47.11 -6.63 -6.88
N ASP A 325 46.87 -5.38 -7.21
CA ASP A 325 46.16 -4.49 -6.31
C ASP A 325 44.84 -5.15 -5.95
N ALA A 326 44.63 -5.28 -4.64
CA ALA A 326 43.33 -5.53 -4.07
C ALA A 326 42.36 -4.52 -4.69
N GLN A 327 41.40 -4.99 -5.50
CA GLN A 327 40.25 -4.18 -5.81
C GLN A 327 39.44 -4.07 -4.53
N SER A 328 39.69 -2.96 -3.85
CA SER A 328 38.87 -2.41 -2.79
C SER A 328 37.41 -2.42 -3.24
N PHE A 329 36.58 -2.93 -2.35
CA PHE A 329 35.14 -2.73 -2.30
C PHE A 329 34.78 -1.28 -2.68
N ASP A 330 33.94 -1.14 -3.69
CA ASP A 330 33.36 0.15 -4.08
C ASP A 330 32.10 0.38 -3.22
N ASP A 331 32.33 0.92 -2.02
CA ASP A 331 31.31 1.58 -1.19
C ASP A 331 30.94 2.91 -1.86
N SER A 332 30.05 2.87 -2.86
CA SER A 332 29.55 4.09 -3.51
C SER A 332 28.03 4.14 -3.52
N TRP A 333 27.47 4.53 -2.38
CA TRP A 333 26.24 5.30 -2.36
C TRP A 333 26.58 6.75 -2.75
N GLY A 334 26.23 7.14 -3.98
CA GLY A 334 26.14 8.55 -4.36
C GLY A 334 27.17 9.04 -5.37
N GLN A 335 26.99 8.68 -6.63
CA GLN A 335 27.19 9.60 -7.76
C GLN A 335 26.36 9.16 -8.97
N ASP A 336 25.04 9.28 -8.83
CA ASP A 336 24.19 9.70 -9.93
C ASP A 336 23.25 10.78 -9.37
N SER A 337 23.69 12.03 -9.51
CA SER A 337 22.93 13.21 -9.12
C SER A 337 21.90 13.50 -10.21
N ALA A 338 20.73 12.90 -10.09
CA ALA A 338 19.48 13.50 -10.53
C ALA A 338 18.38 13.16 -9.51
N ASP A 339 18.22 14.11 -8.58
CA ASP A 339 16.94 14.50 -7.99
C ASP A 339 16.31 13.58 -6.94
N PHE A 340 16.99 13.38 -5.81
CA PHE A 340 16.32 13.19 -4.52
C PHE A 340 17.18 13.83 -3.41
N GLY A 341 16.98 15.14 -3.21
CA GLY A 341 17.53 15.88 -2.09
C GLY A 341 16.82 15.50 -0.79
N ALA A 342 17.55 14.85 0.10
CA ALA A 342 17.16 14.63 1.49
C ALA A 342 18.05 15.51 2.43
N PRO A 343 17.97 15.42 3.76
CA PRO A 343 17.21 16.34 4.64
C PRO A 343 18.05 16.86 5.84
N ILE A 344 17.63 17.89 6.59
CA ILE A 344 18.08 18.16 7.98
C ILE A 344 16.94 18.93 8.70
N ALA A 345 16.11 18.34 9.57
CA ALA A 345 16.26 17.98 11.01
C ALA A 345 16.10 19.17 11.98
N ASP A 346 15.08 19.14 12.86
CA ASP A 346 15.30 19.13 14.31
C ASP A 346 14.07 18.79 15.19
N SER A 347 14.33 17.91 16.15
CA SER A 347 13.78 17.72 17.50
C SER A 347 12.37 18.21 17.90
N SER A 348 11.54 17.25 18.34
CA SER A 348 10.30 17.50 19.10
C SER A 348 10.60 17.68 20.60
N PRO A 349 10.36 18.87 21.19
CA PRO A 349 10.01 18.98 22.60
C PRO A 349 8.53 18.60 22.76
N PHE A 350 8.08 18.36 24.00
CA PHE A 350 6.71 17.98 24.37
C PHE A 350 6.38 16.48 24.32
N ALA A 351 7.15 15.73 25.11
CA ALA A 351 6.51 14.89 26.11
C ALA A 351 5.56 15.76 26.96
N LEU A 352 4.30 15.32 27.12
CA LEU A 352 3.40 15.85 28.15
C LEU A 352 3.13 14.78 29.21
N PRO A 353 3.11 15.16 30.50
CA PRO A 353 3.03 14.24 31.62
C PRO A 353 1.59 13.79 31.88
N GLY A 354 1.45 12.55 32.36
CA GLY A 354 0.17 12.03 32.85
C GLY A 354 -0.22 12.60 34.23
N HIS A 355 -1.47 12.34 34.63
CA HIS A 355 -1.92 11.73 35.90
C HIS A 355 -3.45 11.53 35.82
N GLY A 356 -3.93 10.31 36.07
CA GLY A 356 -5.37 9.92 36.11
C GLY A 356 -6.02 10.16 37.49
N PRO A 357 -6.95 9.30 38.00
CA PRO A 357 -7.53 8.09 37.40
C PRO A 357 -9.05 7.82 37.69
N ALA A 358 -9.49 6.67 37.16
CA ALA A 358 -10.47 5.71 37.70
C ALA A 358 -11.97 5.80 37.31
N GLY A 359 -12.49 4.68 36.80
CA GLY A 359 -13.93 4.38 36.73
C GLY A 359 -14.33 3.35 35.66
N THR A 360 -14.04 2.07 35.88
CA THR A 360 -14.60 0.92 35.15
C THR A 360 -16.13 0.89 35.23
N PRO A 361 -16.84 0.38 34.20
CA PRO A 361 -18.08 -0.33 34.48
C PRO A 361 -18.08 -1.77 33.91
N PRO A 362 -18.79 -2.71 34.56
CA PRO A 362 -18.84 -4.11 34.16
C PRO A 362 -19.95 -4.37 33.13
N ASN A 363 -19.78 -5.43 32.35
CA ASN A 363 -20.86 -6.21 31.73
C ASN A 363 -21.13 -7.41 32.67
N PRO A 364 -22.36 -7.95 32.86
CA PRO A 364 -23.06 -8.69 31.79
C PRO A 364 -24.61 -8.78 31.86
N LEU A 365 -25.19 -9.24 30.73
CA LEU A 365 -26.36 -10.12 30.56
C LEU A 365 -27.59 -9.95 31.48
N ASP A 366 -28.70 -9.48 30.88
CA ASP A 366 -29.99 -10.19 30.89
C ASP A 366 -30.92 -9.60 29.80
N ALA A 367 -31.42 -10.47 28.92
CA ALA A 367 -32.57 -10.19 28.07
C ALA A 367 -33.86 -10.40 28.88
N PRO A 368 -34.99 -9.78 28.48
CA PRO A 368 -35.96 -10.58 27.72
C PRO A 368 -36.65 -9.82 26.55
N GLU A 369 -37.14 -10.61 25.59
CA GLU A 369 -37.92 -10.21 24.40
C GLU A 369 -39.43 -9.90 24.70
N PRO A 370 -40.38 -9.83 23.73
CA PRO A 370 -40.84 -8.59 23.09
C PRO A 370 -42.39 -8.40 23.13
N ASN A 371 -42.88 -7.16 22.97
CA ASN A 371 -44.25 -6.79 22.53
C ASN A 371 -44.36 -5.25 22.62
N THR A 372 -45.06 -4.48 21.80
CA THR A 372 -46.22 -4.68 20.92
C THR A 372 -46.28 -3.47 19.98
N ALA A 373 -46.94 -3.63 18.83
CA ALA A 373 -47.28 -2.55 17.90
C ALA A 373 -48.01 -1.38 18.59
N GLN A 374 -47.58 -0.15 18.29
CA GLN A 374 -48.41 1.02 18.47
C GLN A 374 -48.15 2.00 17.31
N GLU A 375 -49.11 2.03 16.38
CA GLU A 375 -49.23 3.00 15.31
C GLU A 375 -49.29 4.41 15.90
N ASN A 376 -48.50 5.33 15.36
CA ASN A 376 -48.54 6.74 15.73
C ASN A 376 -49.24 7.53 14.59
N PRO A 377 -50.47 8.04 14.79
CA PRO A 377 -51.30 8.61 13.71
C PRO A 377 -51.00 10.09 13.41
N PHE A 378 -49.79 10.58 13.69
CA PHE A 378 -49.36 11.96 13.39
C PHE A 378 -47.97 11.99 12.77
N ALA A 379 -47.80 11.27 11.64
CA ALA A 379 -46.67 11.50 10.73
C ALA A 379 -47.10 12.51 9.67
N THR A 380 -46.82 13.79 9.91
CA THR A 380 -46.92 14.84 8.90
C THR A 380 -45.88 14.56 7.82
N LYS A 381 -46.37 14.36 6.60
CA LYS A 381 -45.64 14.07 5.36
C LYS A 381 -44.37 14.93 5.23
N ALA A 382 -43.21 14.36 5.56
CA ALA A 382 -41.92 14.90 5.15
C ALA A 382 -41.80 14.69 3.64
N GLU A 383 -41.65 15.80 2.94
CA GLU A 383 -41.47 15.90 1.51
C GLU A 383 -40.25 15.05 1.09
N ALA A 384 -40.50 13.98 0.35
CA ALA A 384 -39.48 13.06 -0.11
C ALA A 384 -38.51 13.81 -1.04
N ALA A 385 -37.22 13.76 -0.72
CA ALA A 385 -36.16 14.15 -1.63
C ALA A 385 -36.31 13.36 -2.95
N PRO A 386 -36.20 14.00 -4.13
CA PRO A 386 -36.41 13.30 -5.39
C PRO A 386 -35.30 12.27 -5.59
N ALA A 387 -35.72 11.03 -5.85
CA ALA A 387 -34.87 9.91 -6.18
C ALA A 387 -34.41 9.98 -7.65
N THR A 388 -33.14 9.63 -7.84
CA THR A 388 -32.48 9.12 -9.06
C THR A 388 -32.49 10.03 -10.29
N ALA A 389 -31.41 10.77 -10.48
CA ALA A 389 -30.97 11.25 -11.79
C ALA A 389 -29.97 10.26 -12.40
N SER A 390 -30.18 9.95 -13.67
CA SER A 390 -29.47 8.95 -14.46
C SER A 390 -28.22 9.56 -15.09
N GLY A 391 -27.08 8.85 -15.01
CA GLY A 391 -25.93 9.04 -15.90
C GLY A 391 -24.64 9.47 -15.20
N GLY A 392 -23.87 8.50 -14.69
CA GLY A 392 -22.51 8.70 -14.16
C GLY A 392 -22.06 7.49 -13.35
N ASN A 393 -20.94 6.87 -13.71
CA ASN A 393 -20.47 5.56 -13.19
C ASN A 393 -19.89 5.60 -11.76
N ALA A 394 -20.26 6.58 -10.94
CA ALA A 394 -20.01 6.59 -9.51
C ALA A 394 -21.27 7.10 -8.83
N ASN A 395 -21.81 6.36 -7.86
CA ASN A 395 -22.85 6.91 -6.98
C ASN A 395 -22.16 7.87 -6.02
N VAL A 396 -21.92 9.10 -6.48
CA VAL A 396 -21.32 10.15 -5.67
C VAL A 396 -22.27 10.45 -4.52
N PRO A 397 -21.84 10.35 -3.25
CA PRO A 397 -22.67 10.73 -2.13
C PRO A 397 -23.09 12.19 -2.30
N GLY A 398 -24.40 12.44 -2.32
CA GLY A 398 -24.97 13.79 -2.37
C GLY A 398 -24.45 14.67 -1.23
N LEU A 399 -24.76 15.97 -1.29
CA LEU A 399 -24.42 16.90 -0.21
C LEU A 399 -25.03 16.44 1.12
N SER A 400 -24.23 16.44 2.19
CA SER A 400 -24.73 16.25 3.54
C SER A 400 -25.66 17.40 3.94
N ALA A 401 -26.44 17.25 5.02
CA ALA A 401 -27.32 18.31 5.50
C ALA A 401 -26.54 19.60 5.85
N GLU A 402 -25.33 19.45 6.39
CA GLU A 402 -24.44 20.57 6.72
C GLU A 402 -23.87 21.21 5.45
N GLU A 403 -23.37 20.42 4.51
CA GLU A 403 -22.87 20.92 3.21
C GLU A 403 -23.98 21.66 2.45
N TRP A 404 -25.22 21.16 2.49
CA TRP A 404 -26.39 21.83 1.90
C TRP A 404 -26.66 23.20 2.53
N HIS A 405 -26.60 23.28 3.86
CA HIS A 405 -26.82 24.53 4.58
C HIS A 405 -25.72 25.55 4.27
N ARG A 406 -24.46 25.12 4.31
CA ARG A 406 -23.27 25.94 4.04
C ARG A 406 -23.12 26.33 2.57
N LEU A 407 -23.70 25.56 1.64
CA LEU A 407 -23.80 25.94 0.24
C LEU A 407 -24.82 27.06 0.03
N LYS A 408 -25.98 27.00 0.71
CA LYS A 408 -27.04 28.02 0.59
C LYS A 408 -26.65 29.37 1.18
N GLU A 409 -25.97 29.37 2.32
CA GLU A 409 -25.44 30.59 2.94
C GLU A 409 -24.12 31.03 2.31
N PHE A 410 -23.46 30.12 1.60
CA PHE A 410 -22.15 30.23 1.00
C PHE A 410 -21.11 30.88 1.92
N ASP A 411 -20.67 30.13 2.93
CA ASP A 411 -19.57 30.53 3.83
C ASP A 411 -18.21 30.08 3.26
N PRO A 412 -17.42 30.99 2.64
CA PRO A 412 -16.16 30.61 2.00
C PRO A 412 -15.08 30.16 3.01
N ARG A 413 -15.14 30.60 4.27
CA ARG A 413 -14.16 30.13 5.28
C ARG A 413 -14.44 28.70 5.67
N TRP A 414 -15.70 28.36 5.92
CA TRP A 414 -16.09 26.98 6.20
C TRP A 414 -15.72 26.06 5.03
N TRP A 415 -15.98 26.47 3.79
CA TRP A 415 -15.68 25.66 2.61
C TRP A 415 -14.19 25.38 2.43
N ILE A 416 -13.31 26.37 2.63
CA ILE A 416 -11.88 26.13 2.49
C ILE A 416 -11.34 25.23 3.60
N GLU A 417 -11.80 25.40 4.84
CA GLU A 417 -11.39 24.56 5.99
C GLU A 417 -11.92 23.12 5.85
N HIS A 418 -13.18 22.98 5.44
CA HIS A 418 -13.83 21.69 5.21
C HIS A 418 -13.14 20.91 4.11
N LEU A 419 -12.85 21.54 2.96
CA LEU A 419 -12.21 20.88 1.82
C LEU A 419 -10.71 20.70 2.02
N ASP A 420 -10.02 21.52 2.82
CA ASP A 420 -8.63 21.27 3.19
C ASP A 420 -8.51 20.04 4.10
N THR A 421 -9.46 19.86 5.02
CA THR A 421 -9.54 18.68 5.89
C THR A 421 -10.00 17.44 5.13
N HIS A 422 -10.90 17.60 4.15
CA HIS A 422 -11.52 16.52 3.37
C HIS A 422 -11.17 16.64 1.88
N ARG A 423 -9.89 16.64 1.53
CA ARG A 423 -9.42 16.96 0.16
C ARG A 423 -10.06 16.11 -0.95
N GLY A 424 -10.28 14.82 -0.71
CA GLY A 424 -10.96 13.92 -1.66
C GLY A 424 -12.43 14.27 -1.91
N ARG A 425 -13.08 14.95 -0.96
CA ARG A 425 -14.47 15.43 -1.10
C ARG A 425 -14.60 16.49 -2.19
N SER A 426 -13.56 17.29 -2.46
CA SER A 426 -13.57 18.29 -3.53
C SER A 426 -13.79 17.66 -4.92
N ILE A 427 -13.15 16.51 -5.19
CA ILE A 427 -13.32 15.76 -6.44
C ILE A 427 -14.69 15.10 -6.49
N GLN A 428 -15.17 14.50 -5.40
CA GLN A 428 -16.53 13.93 -5.36
C GLN A 428 -17.58 14.99 -5.70
N LEU A 429 -17.51 16.15 -5.04
CA LEU A 429 -18.45 17.23 -5.25
C LEU A 429 -18.38 17.79 -6.68
N ALA A 430 -17.22 17.72 -7.34
CA ALA A 430 -17.06 18.11 -8.75
C ALA A 430 -17.83 17.18 -9.72
N TYR A 431 -18.08 15.93 -9.34
CA TYR A 431 -18.86 14.95 -10.11
C TYR A 431 -20.35 14.94 -9.78
N LEU A 432 -20.83 15.79 -8.86
CA LEU A 432 -22.27 15.91 -8.64
C LEU A 432 -22.95 16.42 -9.92
N ASP A 433 -24.12 15.86 -10.22
CA ASP A 433 -24.93 16.32 -11.36
C ASP A 433 -25.22 17.81 -11.18
N LYS A 434 -24.76 18.64 -12.13
CA LYS A 434 -24.95 20.09 -12.09
C LYS A 434 -26.42 20.51 -12.07
N ASN A 435 -27.33 19.63 -12.53
CA ASN A 435 -28.77 19.87 -12.50
C ASN A 435 -29.43 19.45 -11.18
N SER A 436 -28.71 18.74 -10.31
CA SER A 436 -29.21 18.33 -8.98
C SER A 436 -29.23 19.49 -7.98
N LEU A 437 -28.52 20.57 -8.30
CA LEU A 437 -28.44 21.78 -7.52
C LEU A 437 -29.31 22.87 -8.16
N GLY A 438 -29.95 23.69 -7.33
CA GLY A 438 -30.74 24.83 -7.84
C GLY A 438 -29.86 25.80 -8.65
N GLU A 439 -30.50 26.61 -9.51
CA GLU A 439 -29.81 27.52 -10.44
C GLU A 439 -28.74 28.37 -9.75
N GLY A 440 -27.47 28.21 -10.16
CA GLY A 440 -26.31 28.97 -9.66
C GLY A 440 -25.58 28.34 -8.47
N LEU A 441 -26.20 27.41 -7.74
CA LEU A 441 -25.55 26.70 -6.63
C LEU A 441 -24.47 25.71 -7.12
N ASP A 442 -24.64 25.19 -8.33
CA ASP A 442 -23.66 24.39 -9.06
C ASP A 442 -22.34 25.15 -9.24
N LYS A 443 -22.41 26.41 -9.70
CA LYS A 443 -21.26 27.28 -9.93
C LYS A 443 -20.62 27.75 -8.63
N LEU A 444 -21.43 28.03 -7.60
CA LEU A 444 -20.94 28.36 -6.26
C LEU A 444 -20.19 27.18 -5.63
N LEU A 445 -20.74 25.97 -5.70
CA LEU A 445 -20.07 24.77 -5.22
C LEU A 445 -18.75 24.54 -5.96
N MET A 446 -18.77 24.63 -7.30
CA MET A 446 -17.56 24.51 -8.10
C MET A 446 -16.53 25.61 -7.78
N SER A 447 -16.97 26.81 -7.40
CA SER A 447 -16.05 27.88 -6.99
C SER A 447 -15.31 27.57 -5.68
N ALA A 448 -15.96 26.88 -4.73
CA ALA A 448 -15.34 26.40 -3.50
C ALA A 448 -14.35 25.25 -3.75
N ILE A 449 -14.69 24.35 -4.66
CA ILE A 449 -13.80 23.27 -5.14
C ILE A 449 -12.55 23.86 -5.78
N VAL A 450 -12.72 24.79 -6.72
CA VAL A 450 -11.60 25.48 -7.40
C VAL A 450 -10.76 26.26 -6.40
N ALA A 451 -11.35 26.91 -5.40
CA ALA A 451 -10.60 27.56 -4.30
C ALA A 451 -9.68 26.57 -3.57
N SER A 452 -10.19 25.39 -3.22
CA SER A 452 -9.40 24.32 -2.61
C SER A 452 -8.26 23.85 -3.53
N TRP A 453 -8.51 23.69 -4.82
CA TRP A 453 -7.49 23.28 -5.79
C TRP A 453 -6.44 24.36 -6.07
N VAL A 454 -6.81 25.64 -6.05
CA VAL A 454 -5.85 26.75 -6.13
C VAL A 454 -4.91 26.72 -4.93
N PHE A 455 -5.45 26.46 -3.74
CA PHE A 455 -4.66 26.36 -2.52
C PHE A 455 -3.71 25.16 -2.56
N TYR A 456 -4.21 23.98 -2.93
CA TYR A 456 -3.39 22.78 -3.09
C TYR A 456 -4.02 21.81 -4.10
N PHE A 457 -3.25 21.39 -5.11
CA PHE A 457 -3.71 20.40 -6.10
C PHE A 457 -2.73 19.24 -6.27
N PRO A 458 -3.09 18.02 -5.82
CA PRO A 458 -2.23 16.84 -5.96
C PRO A 458 -2.25 16.31 -7.39
N ARG A 459 -1.08 15.85 -7.87
CA ARG A 459 -0.88 15.35 -9.23
C ARG A 459 -1.83 14.19 -9.58
N ASP A 460 -2.14 13.33 -8.62
CA ASP A 460 -2.93 12.12 -8.82
C ASP A 460 -4.40 12.43 -9.19
N PHE A 461 -4.88 13.65 -8.91
CA PHE A 461 -6.25 14.06 -9.23
C PHE A 461 -6.38 14.72 -10.60
N ASN A 462 -5.28 14.91 -11.34
CA ASN A 462 -5.32 15.66 -12.59
C ASN A 462 -6.29 15.06 -13.62
N LEU A 463 -6.27 13.74 -13.81
CA LEU A 463 -7.17 13.07 -14.76
C LEU A 463 -8.64 13.14 -14.33
N LEU A 464 -8.92 13.01 -13.02
CA LEU A 464 -10.28 13.06 -12.49
C LEU A 464 -10.85 14.49 -12.54
N ALA A 465 -10.03 15.49 -12.22
CA ALA A 465 -10.42 16.89 -12.33
C ALA A 465 -10.66 17.28 -13.79
N GLU A 466 -9.81 16.84 -14.72
CA GLU A 466 -10.00 17.12 -16.15
C GLU A 466 -11.31 16.53 -16.69
N ASP A 467 -11.64 15.31 -16.28
CA ASP A 467 -12.92 14.67 -16.61
C ASP A 467 -14.12 15.37 -15.95
N ALA A 468 -14.01 15.75 -14.67
CA ALA A 468 -15.07 16.51 -13.97
C ALA A 468 -15.31 17.90 -14.57
N LEU A 469 -14.31 18.50 -15.22
CA LEU A 469 -14.44 19.78 -15.93
C LEU A 469 -15.03 19.63 -17.34
N GLN A 470 -15.06 18.43 -17.94
CA GLN A 470 -15.64 18.20 -19.28
C GLN A 470 -17.06 18.77 -19.47
N PRO A 471 -18.02 18.61 -18.52
CA PRO A 471 -19.40 19.07 -18.70
C PRO A 471 -19.60 20.59 -18.62
N TRP A 472 -18.54 21.35 -18.31
CA TRP A 472 -18.57 22.80 -18.14
C TRP A 472 -18.04 23.49 -19.39
N GLU A 473 -18.78 24.47 -19.90
CA GLU A 473 -18.31 25.32 -21.00
C GLU A 473 -17.24 26.30 -20.50
N ASP A 474 -16.34 26.74 -21.38
CA ASP A 474 -15.24 27.64 -20.98
C ASP A 474 -15.75 28.95 -20.36
N ARG A 475 -16.88 29.48 -20.84
CA ARG A 475 -17.54 30.65 -20.25
C ARG A 475 -18.05 30.40 -18.82
N GLU A 476 -18.51 29.18 -18.53
CA GLU A 476 -18.93 28.81 -17.18
C GLU A 476 -17.73 28.68 -16.25
N LEU A 477 -16.62 28.12 -16.75
CA LEU A 477 -15.36 28.02 -16.01
C LEU A 477 -14.75 29.39 -15.70
N GLU A 478 -14.80 30.33 -16.65
CA GLU A 478 -14.44 31.74 -16.40
C GLU A 478 -15.31 32.37 -15.30
N HIS A 479 -16.62 32.11 -15.35
CA HIS A 479 -17.55 32.58 -14.32
C HIS A 479 -17.22 31.96 -12.96
N ILE A 480 -16.93 30.66 -12.90
CA ILE A 480 -16.51 29.97 -11.68
C ILE A 480 -15.23 30.59 -11.12
N GLY A 481 -14.20 30.82 -11.95
CA GLY A 481 -12.97 31.49 -11.53
C GLY A 481 -13.23 32.90 -10.98
N TYR A 482 -14.16 33.64 -11.60
CA TYR A 482 -14.61 34.93 -11.08
C TYR A 482 -15.33 34.82 -9.74
N LEU A 483 -16.20 33.83 -9.52
CA LEU A 483 -16.85 33.58 -8.23
C LEU A 483 -15.81 33.21 -7.17
N THR A 484 -14.88 32.31 -7.48
CA THR A 484 -13.78 31.94 -6.60
C THR A 484 -13.00 33.17 -6.16
N ALA A 485 -12.58 34.02 -7.11
CA ALA A 485 -11.87 35.24 -6.78
C ALA A 485 -12.73 36.25 -6.00
N THR A 486 -14.05 36.26 -6.17
CA THR A 486 -14.96 37.18 -5.47
C THR A 486 -15.06 36.82 -3.99
N HIS A 487 -15.17 35.53 -3.69
CA HIS A 487 -15.45 35.05 -2.35
C HIS A 487 -14.18 34.73 -1.54
N PHE A 488 -13.06 34.42 -2.19
CA PHE A 488 -11.87 33.88 -1.52
C PHE A 488 -10.62 34.78 -1.55
N ALA A 489 -10.63 35.93 -2.25
CA ALA A 489 -9.45 36.82 -2.33
C ALA A 489 -8.96 37.38 -0.98
N GLY A 490 -9.83 37.43 0.04
CA GLY A 490 -9.46 37.83 1.41
C GLY A 490 -9.18 36.65 2.36
N ILE A 491 -9.19 35.42 1.86
CA ILE A 491 -9.10 34.18 2.64
C ILE A 491 -7.89 33.35 2.20
N ILE A 492 -7.67 33.21 0.90
CA ILE A 492 -6.54 32.43 0.35
C ILE A 492 -5.29 33.30 0.28
N ALA A 493 -4.22 32.85 0.93
CA ALA A 493 -2.89 33.45 0.81
C ALA A 493 -2.13 32.77 -0.34
N LEU A 494 -1.82 33.53 -1.40
CA LEU A 494 -1.23 33.01 -2.64
C LEU A 494 0.27 32.70 -2.55
N ASP A 495 0.91 33.08 -1.46
CA ASP A 495 2.33 32.85 -1.16
C ASP A 495 2.65 31.40 -0.78
N HIS A 496 1.62 30.55 -0.59
CA HIS A 496 1.75 29.18 -0.10
C HIS A 496 1.04 28.13 -0.98
N CYS A 497 0.82 28.41 -2.27
CA CYS A 497 0.14 27.47 -3.17
C CYS A 497 1.10 26.45 -3.78
N GLU A 498 0.90 25.17 -3.49
CA GLU A 498 1.57 24.05 -4.18
C GLU A 498 0.59 23.36 -5.13
N ARG A 499 0.89 23.38 -6.44
CA ARG A 499 0.01 22.76 -7.45
C ARG A 499 0.79 22.02 -8.54
N TYR A 500 0.30 20.83 -8.86
CA TYR A 500 0.86 19.96 -9.91
C TYR A 500 -0.20 19.61 -10.97
N ALA A 501 -0.92 20.63 -11.45
CA ALA A 501 -1.95 20.49 -12.47
C ALA A 501 -1.37 20.61 -13.89
N THR A 502 -2.00 19.96 -14.87
CA THR A 502 -1.68 20.08 -16.31
C THR A 502 -2.95 20.26 -17.14
N GLY A 503 -2.80 20.61 -18.41
CA GLY A 503 -3.92 20.68 -19.37
C GLY A 503 -4.99 21.70 -18.97
N ARG A 504 -6.26 21.29 -19.07
CA ARG A 504 -7.42 22.16 -18.81
C ARG A 504 -7.53 22.60 -17.34
N VAL A 505 -7.10 21.74 -16.42
CA VAL A 505 -7.09 22.04 -14.98
C VAL A 505 -6.11 23.17 -14.70
N ALA A 506 -4.89 23.10 -15.23
CA ALA A 506 -3.88 24.14 -15.06
C ALA A 506 -4.38 25.51 -15.56
N MET A 507 -4.98 25.56 -16.75
CA MET A 507 -5.52 26.81 -17.31
C MET A 507 -6.56 27.48 -16.39
N LEU A 508 -7.48 26.69 -15.82
CA LEU A 508 -8.48 27.20 -14.88
C LEU A 508 -7.85 27.71 -13.59
N LEU A 509 -6.92 26.94 -13.01
CA LEU A 509 -6.26 27.31 -11.75
C LEU A 509 -5.35 28.54 -11.94
N ASP A 510 -4.61 28.63 -13.04
CA ASP A 510 -3.76 29.78 -13.37
C ASP A 510 -4.59 31.07 -13.53
N GLY A 511 -5.67 31.01 -14.32
CA GLY A 511 -6.58 32.14 -14.51
C GLY A 511 -7.25 32.57 -13.20
N THR A 512 -7.65 31.61 -12.36
CA THR A 512 -8.26 31.91 -11.06
C THR A 512 -7.26 32.53 -10.08
N THR A 513 -6.01 32.06 -10.05
CA THR A 513 -4.94 32.66 -9.25
C THR A 513 -4.66 34.10 -9.65
N GLN A 514 -4.67 34.40 -10.95
CA GLN A 514 -4.52 35.76 -11.42
C GLN A 514 -5.67 36.66 -10.92
N LEU A 515 -6.92 36.20 -11.05
CA LEU A 515 -8.09 36.95 -10.58
C LEU A 515 -8.07 37.16 -9.05
N LEU A 516 -7.60 36.16 -8.29
CA LEU A 516 -7.39 36.28 -6.84
C LEU A 516 -6.36 37.37 -6.54
N ALA A 517 -5.20 37.33 -7.19
CA ALA A 517 -4.13 38.31 -6.98
C ALA A 517 -4.58 39.76 -7.28
N GLU A 518 -5.29 39.95 -8.40
CA GLU A 518 -5.83 41.25 -8.81
C GLU A 518 -6.81 41.83 -7.77
N ARG A 519 -7.56 40.97 -7.08
CA ARG A 519 -8.56 41.38 -6.07
C ARG A 519 -8.01 41.53 -4.67
N SER A 520 -6.97 40.77 -4.32
CA SER A 520 -6.28 40.91 -3.03
C SER A 520 -5.42 42.18 -2.97
N ALA A 521 -4.88 42.65 -4.09
CA ALA A 521 -4.03 43.85 -4.18
C ALA A 521 -4.68 45.16 -3.66
N PRO A 522 -5.94 45.52 -4.01
CA PRO A 522 -6.61 46.71 -3.47
C PRO A 522 -7.05 46.58 -2.00
N MET A 523 -7.19 45.37 -1.45
CA MET A 523 -7.53 45.17 -0.04
C MET A 523 -6.35 45.44 0.91
N GLN A 524 -5.12 45.25 0.45
CA GLN A 524 -3.91 45.54 1.23
C GLN A 524 -3.57 47.05 1.29
N GLN A 525 -4.20 47.91 0.48
CA GLN A 525 -3.90 49.35 0.39
C GLN A 525 -4.90 50.27 1.13
N ARG A 526 -5.90 49.74 1.86
CA ARG A 526 -6.79 50.55 2.70
C ARG A 526 -6.28 50.64 4.15
N PRO A 527 -6.05 51.85 4.71
CA PRO A 527 -5.81 51.97 6.15
C PRO A 527 -7.14 51.79 6.88
N GLY A 528 -7.38 50.60 7.43
CA GLY A 528 -8.51 50.30 8.32
C GLY A 528 -8.17 50.60 9.80
N PRO A 529 -9.16 50.93 10.65
CA PRO A 529 -8.93 51.29 12.05
C PRO A 529 -8.41 50.09 12.85
N SER A 530 -7.60 50.41 13.85
CA SER A 530 -6.87 49.51 14.73
C SER A 530 -7.78 48.67 15.64
N TYR A 531 -8.47 47.66 15.11
CA TYR A 531 -9.02 46.53 15.87
C TYR A 531 -9.27 45.34 14.94
N PHE A 532 -8.20 44.65 14.56
CA PHE A 532 -8.25 43.24 14.18
C PHE A 532 -6.97 42.61 14.72
N GLU A 533 -7.10 41.80 15.78
CA GLU A 533 -6.00 40.94 16.21
C GLU A 533 -5.73 39.90 15.10
N PRO A 534 -4.49 39.79 14.60
CA PRO A 534 -4.11 38.74 13.67
C PRO A 534 -3.93 37.45 14.46
N ASN A 535 -4.94 36.58 14.48
CA ASN A 535 -4.77 35.23 15.00
C ASN A 535 -4.17 34.35 13.88
N THR A 536 -2.86 34.19 13.95
CA THR A 536 -1.97 33.56 12.97
C THR A 536 -1.90 32.04 13.14
N ALA A 537 -2.91 31.31 12.66
CA ALA A 537 -2.80 29.86 12.45
C ALA A 537 -2.51 29.47 10.99
N TRP A 538 -2.97 30.29 10.04
CA TRP A 538 -2.88 30.02 8.59
C TRP A 538 -1.65 30.63 7.90
N GLN A 539 -0.97 31.61 8.52
CA GLN A 539 0.14 32.37 7.91
C GLN A 539 1.53 31.73 8.08
N HIS A 540 1.69 30.67 8.89
CA HIS A 540 3.01 30.18 9.29
C HIS A 540 3.37 28.75 8.87
N ARG A 541 2.60 28.12 7.97
CA ARG A 541 2.86 26.72 7.57
C ARG A 541 3.73 26.52 6.32
N GLY A 542 4.24 27.57 5.68
CA GLY A 542 5.19 27.37 4.56
C GLY A 542 6.36 28.36 4.46
N ALA A 543 6.75 29.00 5.57
CA ALA A 543 8.03 29.71 5.65
C ALA A 543 8.99 28.98 6.60
N ALA A 544 9.95 28.24 6.04
CA ALA A 544 11.15 27.86 6.77
C ALA A 544 11.95 29.13 7.10
N LEU A 545 11.85 29.61 8.35
CA LEU A 545 12.74 30.65 8.86
C LEU A 545 14.12 30.04 9.08
N GLY A 546 15.01 30.24 8.10
CA GLY A 546 16.43 29.92 8.20
C GLY A 546 17.07 30.62 9.40
N GLU A 547 17.87 29.86 10.14
CA GLU A 547 18.66 30.31 11.26
C GLU A 547 19.57 31.48 10.86
N HIS A 548 19.34 32.66 11.42
CA HIS A 548 20.40 33.63 11.64
C HIS A 548 21.15 33.25 12.90
N GLY A 549 22.26 32.54 12.70
CA GLY A 549 23.28 32.31 13.73
C GLY A 549 23.76 33.61 14.34
N ARG A 550 23.37 33.86 15.60
CA ARG A 550 24.00 34.87 16.44
C ARG A 550 25.30 34.29 17.00
N ASN A 551 26.37 34.67 16.30
CA ASN A 551 27.74 34.67 16.77
C ASN A 551 27.83 35.45 18.09
N MET A 552 28.08 34.77 19.22
CA MET A 552 28.52 35.41 20.46
C MET A 552 29.81 34.72 20.91
N GLY A 553 30.94 35.33 20.54
CA GLY A 553 32.23 35.02 21.10
C GLY A 553 32.29 35.43 22.58
N PHE A 554 32.94 34.60 23.38
CA PHE A 554 33.51 35.01 24.67
C PHE A 554 34.98 34.58 24.70
N HIS A 555 35.86 35.57 24.81
CA HIS A 555 37.27 35.41 25.16
C HIS A 555 37.51 36.07 26.52
N GLY A 556 38.04 35.31 27.48
CA GLY A 556 38.63 35.78 28.74
C GLY A 556 37.61 36.30 29.76
N ARG A 557 37.67 35.96 31.05
CA ARG A 557 38.71 35.37 31.90
C ARG A 557 38.04 34.53 32.98
#